data_AF-A0A951P7X6-F1
#
_entry.id   AF-A0A951P7X6-F1
#
_cell.length_a   1.000
_cell.length_b   1.000
_cell.length_c   1.000
_cell.angle_alpha   90.00
_cell.angle_beta   90.00
_cell.angle_gamma   90.00
#
_symmetry.space_group_name_H-M   'P 1'
#
loop_
_entity.id
_entity.type
_entity.pdbx_description
1 polymer ?
#
loop_
_entity_poly.entity_id
_entity_poly.type
_entity_poly.pdbx_seq_one_letter_code
_entity_poly.pdbx_strand_id
1 'polypeptide(L)'
;MLNEPLSQTHKPRKFPLRWLLHPALLLAVGLHMLVLFLPLPQFKYEPETASPDPADTDIETRLTQLPSPSPQATPQVTPQATPQAPQKLPSPRPAALQAAPPKLPQQTQTAPPASVRPAPAPPAPAPPASAPPAATLPAANLDVPFADFPDLAGATAGCFGSSSCRQIDDGTPFRNAAQTLVEQMTAQGYQVDEQSDLEDTGQKIYRLIAQDGATRYLSVLSAGVGSTVYLLSAEPILLSDLQQVDAVEAKLASLLTPVGSPANTAQLPYPSLFVSGTQARPEISQMRLVPGVAPDQLVNSFSNTLQNNQFGLSELGSYGGGSLYEVSQKAWIGYLNFVPTADQTGTVLIWWQSLPPV
;
A
#
# COMPACT_ATOMS: atom_id res chain seq x y z
N MET A 1 -22.01 38.85 60.54
CA MET A 1 -21.97 39.84 59.44
C MET A 1 -21.55 39.08 58.19
N LEU A 2 -22.50 38.89 57.28
CA LEU A 2 -22.40 38.10 56.04
C LEU A 2 -21.81 38.97 54.93
N ASN A 3 -20.87 38.44 54.14
CA ASN A 3 -20.46 39.02 52.86
C ASN A 3 -20.55 37.92 51.77
N GLU A 4 -21.50 38.09 50.85
CA GLU A 4 -21.62 37.35 49.59
C GLU A 4 -20.69 37.95 48.52
N PRO A 5 -20.06 37.13 47.65
CA PRO A 5 -19.37 37.62 46.46
C PRO A 5 -20.29 37.66 45.24
N LEU A 6 -20.33 38.83 44.59
CA LEU A 6 -20.98 39.09 43.30
C LEU A 6 -20.25 38.37 42.15
N SER A 7 -20.86 37.31 41.60
CA SER A 7 -20.47 36.76 40.29
C SER A 7 -21.15 37.53 39.15
N GLN A 8 -20.35 38.29 38.39
CA GLN A 8 -20.78 38.85 37.10
C GLN A 8 -20.63 37.81 35.99
N THR A 9 -21.76 37.35 35.46
CA THR A 9 -21.84 36.53 34.24
C THR A 9 -21.65 37.41 32.99
N HIS A 10 -20.50 37.32 32.34
CA HIS A 10 -20.29 37.92 31.02
C HIS A 10 -20.95 37.08 29.92
N LYS A 11 -21.94 37.68 29.26
CA LYS A 11 -22.65 37.08 28.11
C LYS A 11 -21.78 37.28 26.85
N PRO A 12 -21.33 36.21 26.17
CA PRO A 12 -20.47 36.34 24.99
C PRO A 12 -21.23 37.01 23.84
N ARG A 13 -20.71 38.15 23.36
CA ARG A 13 -21.22 38.83 22.15
C ARG A 13 -20.89 37.97 20.94
N LYS A 14 -21.94 37.40 20.32
CA LYS A 14 -21.83 36.69 19.04
C LYS A 14 -21.55 37.73 17.93
N PHE A 15 -20.29 37.90 17.57
CA PHE A 15 -19.93 38.63 16.34
C PHE A 15 -20.26 37.75 15.12
N PRO A 16 -20.95 38.29 14.10
CA PRO A 16 -21.29 37.52 12.91
C PRO A 16 -20.01 37.22 12.11
N LEU A 17 -19.62 35.94 12.08
CA LEU A 17 -18.39 35.42 11.44
C LEU A 17 -18.21 35.87 9.98
N ARG A 18 -19.31 36.20 9.29
CA ARG A 18 -19.31 36.69 7.89
C ARG A 18 -18.53 37.99 7.67
N TRP A 19 -18.32 38.80 8.71
CA TRP A 19 -17.61 40.08 8.57
C TRP A 19 -16.08 39.92 8.48
N LEU A 20 -15.53 38.79 8.94
CA LEU A 20 -14.08 38.53 8.90
C LEU A 20 -13.60 37.83 7.62
N LEU A 21 -14.49 37.16 6.87
CA LEU A 21 -14.12 36.41 5.66
C LEU A 21 -13.71 37.31 4.47
N HIS A 22 -14.33 38.48 4.34
CA HIS A 22 -14.09 39.37 3.20
C HIS A 22 -12.69 40.02 3.20
N PRO A 23 -12.16 40.56 4.31
CA PRO A 23 -10.82 41.14 4.30
C PRO A 23 -9.72 40.08 4.10
N ALA A 24 -9.90 38.87 4.64
CA ALA A 24 -8.92 37.78 4.48
C ALA A 24 -8.76 37.35 3.01
N LEU A 25 -9.87 37.27 2.26
CA LEU A 25 -9.84 36.93 0.83
C LEU A 25 -9.09 37.98 0.00
N LEU A 26 -9.35 39.27 0.25
CA LEU A 26 -8.67 40.36 -0.46
C LEU A 26 -7.17 40.39 -0.18
N LEU A 27 -6.77 40.08 1.06
CA LEU A 27 -5.36 40.00 1.45
C LEU A 27 -4.67 38.83 0.74
N ALA A 28 -5.32 37.68 0.63
CA ALA A 28 -4.79 36.52 -0.08
C ALA A 28 -4.60 36.79 -1.59
N VAL A 29 -5.59 37.42 -2.25
CA VAL A 29 -5.49 37.78 -3.68
C VAL A 29 -4.41 38.84 -3.90
N GLY A 30 -4.32 39.84 -3.01
CA GLY A 30 -3.28 40.87 -3.07
C GLY A 30 -1.87 40.28 -2.94
N LEU A 31 -1.66 39.35 -2.00
CA LEU A 31 -0.36 38.70 -1.82
C LEU A 31 0.05 37.87 -3.04
N HIS A 32 -0.87 37.14 -3.67
CA HIS A 32 -0.59 36.36 -4.87
C HIS A 32 -0.21 37.27 -6.06
N MET A 33 -0.89 38.40 -6.23
CA MET A 33 -0.53 39.38 -7.27
C MET A 33 0.84 40.01 -7.02
N LEU A 34 1.20 40.28 -5.76
CA LEU A 34 2.52 40.82 -5.40
C LEU A 34 3.64 39.84 -5.77
N VAL A 35 3.44 38.54 -5.52
CA VAL A 35 4.43 37.49 -5.86
C VAL A 35 4.68 37.40 -7.36
N LEU A 36 3.64 37.58 -8.19
CA LEU A 36 3.76 37.56 -9.65
C LEU A 36 4.46 38.80 -10.23
N PHE A 37 4.47 39.92 -9.50
CA PHE A 37 5.14 41.16 -9.93
C PHE A 37 6.57 41.32 -9.40
N LEU A 38 7.03 40.43 -8.52
CA LEU A 38 8.43 40.40 -8.11
C LEU A 38 9.27 39.97 -9.33
N PRO A 39 10.26 40.77 -9.76
CA PRO A 39 11.15 40.40 -10.84
C PRO A 39 11.87 39.12 -10.44
N LEU A 40 11.55 38.02 -11.13
CA LEU A 40 12.26 36.76 -10.95
C LEU A 40 13.75 37.04 -11.11
N PRO A 41 14.60 36.68 -10.13
CA PRO A 41 16.03 36.83 -10.28
C PRO A 41 16.42 36.06 -11.53
N GLN A 42 16.88 36.79 -12.53
CA GLN A 42 17.49 36.19 -13.71
C GLN A 42 18.75 35.51 -13.19
N PHE A 43 18.67 34.21 -12.92
CA PHE A 43 19.84 33.40 -12.64
C PHE A 43 20.71 33.50 -13.88
N LYS A 44 21.70 34.38 -13.80
CA LYS A 44 22.75 34.50 -14.78
C LYS A 44 23.49 33.17 -14.68
N TYR A 45 23.16 32.26 -15.59
CA TYR A 45 23.98 31.07 -15.83
C TYR A 45 25.36 31.61 -16.20
N GLU A 46 26.23 31.68 -15.21
CA GLU A 46 27.65 31.87 -15.41
C GLU A 46 28.11 30.52 -15.98
N PRO A 47 28.44 30.44 -17.28
CA PRO A 47 28.97 29.20 -17.83
C PRO A 47 30.23 28.88 -17.02
N GLU A 48 30.22 27.71 -16.40
CA GLU A 48 31.33 27.16 -15.64
C GLU A 48 32.59 27.29 -16.50
N THR A 49 33.38 28.30 -16.16
CA THR A 49 34.60 28.62 -16.89
C THR A 49 35.56 27.52 -16.49
N ALA A 50 35.80 26.60 -17.43
CA ALA A 50 36.80 25.55 -17.32
C ALA A 50 38.05 26.12 -16.63
N SER A 51 38.28 25.67 -15.41
CA SER A 51 39.43 26.09 -14.62
C SER A 51 40.69 25.65 -15.36
N PRO A 52 41.68 26.54 -15.57
CA PRO A 52 42.95 26.15 -16.16
C PRO A 52 43.71 25.27 -15.17
N ASP A 53 44.09 24.12 -15.70
CA ASP A 53 45.08 23.14 -15.26
C ASP A 53 46.23 23.76 -14.42
N PRO A 54 46.37 23.42 -13.13
CA PRO A 54 47.59 23.68 -12.41
C PRO A 54 48.61 22.59 -12.72
N ALA A 55 49.54 22.95 -13.62
CA ALA A 55 50.95 22.56 -13.63
C ALA A 55 51.30 21.21 -12.97
N ASP A 56 51.54 20.23 -13.83
CA ASP A 56 52.85 19.57 -13.95
C ASP A 56 53.52 19.22 -12.62
N THR A 57 53.05 18.13 -11.99
CA THR A 57 53.86 17.39 -11.04
C THR A 57 54.05 15.98 -11.61
N ASP A 58 55.22 15.75 -12.20
CA ASP A 58 55.72 14.45 -12.62
C ASP A 58 55.61 13.45 -11.46
N ILE A 59 54.56 12.62 -11.49
CA ILE A 59 54.52 11.37 -10.74
C ILE A 59 54.92 10.27 -11.73
N GLU A 60 56.15 9.77 -11.58
CA GLU A 60 56.66 8.58 -12.24
C GLU A 60 55.86 7.36 -11.74
N THR A 61 54.65 7.16 -12.26
CA THR A 61 53.86 5.97 -12.01
C THR A 61 54.41 4.84 -12.85
N ARG A 62 55.07 3.90 -12.17
CA ARG A 62 55.53 2.62 -12.70
C ARG A 62 54.32 1.85 -13.27
N LEU A 63 54.13 1.95 -14.59
CA LEU A 63 53.13 1.16 -15.33
C LEU A 63 53.37 -0.33 -15.08
N THR A 64 52.47 -0.95 -14.32
CA THR A 64 52.35 -2.41 -14.30
C THR A 64 51.56 -2.80 -15.54
N GLN A 65 52.25 -3.19 -16.60
CA GLN A 65 51.61 -3.72 -17.81
C GLN A 65 50.84 -4.98 -17.46
N LEU A 66 49.51 -4.92 -17.53
CA LEU A 66 48.69 -6.12 -17.59
C LEU A 66 48.97 -6.84 -18.92
N PRO A 67 49.13 -8.18 -18.90
CA PRO A 67 49.37 -8.96 -20.11
C PRO A 67 48.21 -8.80 -21.08
N SER A 68 48.54 -8.39 -22.31
CA SER A 68 47.59 -8.29 -23.41
C SER A 68 46.89 -9.65 -23.64
N PRO A 69 45.55 -9.68 -23.70
CA PRO A 69 44.84 -10.91 -24.02
C PRO A 69 45.23 -11.37 -25.43
N SER A 70 45.62 -12.65 -25.52
CA SER A 70 45.91 -13.30 -26.80
C SER A 70 44.69 -13.20 -27.73
N PRO A 71 44.91 -13.05 -29.06
CA PRO A 71 43.82 -12.97 -30.03
C PRO A 71 43.02 -14.27 -30.02
N GLN A 72 41.81 -14.22 -29.47
CA GLN A 72 40.84 -15.30 -29.59
C GLN A 72 40.41 -15.41 -31.05
N ALA A 73 40.46 -16.64 -31.56
CA ALA A 73 40.01 -16.99 -32.89
C ALA A 73 38.57 -16.50 -33.13
N THR A 74 38.39 -15.76 -34.22
CA THR A 74 37.10 -15.38 -34.78
C THR A 74 36.17 -16.60 -34.85
N PRO A 75 34.97 -16.55 -34.23
CA PRO A 75 33.95 -17.56 -34.45
C PRO A 75 33.53 -17.54 -35.92
N GLN A 76 33.67 -18.69 -36.58
CA GLN A 76 33.20 -18.93 -37.92
C GLN A 76 31.66 -18.83 -37.91
N VAL A 77 31.13 -17.73 -38.45
CA VAL A 77 29.70 -17.50 -38.60
C VAL A 77 29.13 -18.59 -39.51
N THR A 78 28.37 -19.50 -38.91
CA THR A 78 27.58 -20.48 -39.66
C THR A 78 26.39 -19.74 -40.26
N PRO A 79 26.12 -19.84 -41.57
CA PRO A 79 25.03 -19.12 -42.21
C PRO A 79 23.68 -19.50 -41.58
N GLN A 80 23.05 -18.48 -41.00
CA GLN A 80 21.71 -18.54 -40.44
C GLN A 80 20.72 -18.91 -41.55
N ALA A 81 19.96 -19.99 -41.34
CA ALA A 81 18.97 -20.47 -42.27
C ALA A 81 17.95 -19.38 -42.60
N THR A 82 17.75 -19.16 -43.90
CA THR A 82 16.75 -18.27 -44.48
C THR A 82 15.38 -18.50 -43.83
N PRO A 83 14.69 -17.44 -43.36
CA PRO A 83 13.33 -17.54 -42.86
C PRO A 83 12.42 -18.13 -43.93
N GLN A 84 11.86 -19.32 -43.68
CA GLN A 84 10.80 -19.86 -44.53
C GLN A 84 9.60 -18.92 -44.47
N ALA A 85 9.10 -18.56 -45.65
CA ALA A 85 7.90 -17.75 -45.82
C ALA A 85 6.72 -18.38 -45.05
N PRO A 86 5.82 -17.57 -44.46
CA PRO A 86 4.64 -18.06 -43.75
C PRO A 86 3.81 -18.96 -44.67
N GLN A 87 3.70 -20.24 -44.29
CA GLN A 87 2.75 -21.14 -44.94
C GLN A 87 1.34 -20.59 -44.67
N LYS A 88 0.64 -20.24 -45.75
CA LYS A 88 -0.79 -19.89 -45.71
C LYS A 88 -1.54 -21.01 -45.01
N LEU A 89 -2.15 -20.69 -43.87
CA LEU A 89 -3.16 -21.55 -43.26
C LEU A 89 -4.25 -21.86 -44.29
N PRO A 90 -4.68 -23.13 -44.43
CA PRO A 90 -5.83 -23.46 -45.25
C PRO A 90 -7.06 -22.76 -44.68
N SER A 91 -7.75 -21.99 -45.52
CA SER A 91 -9.03 -21.37 -45.17
C SER A 91 -10.02 -22.44 -44.71
N PRO A 92 -10.70 -22.26 -43.57
CA PRO A 92 -11.77 -23.14 -43.17
C PRO A 92 -12.89 -23.09 -44.21
N ARG A 93 -13.20 -24.26 -44.76
CA ARG A 93 -14.32 -24.49 -45.67
C ARG A 93 -15.62 -24.08 -44.96
N PRO A 94 -16.48 -23.26 -45.57
CA PRO A 94 -17.81 -22.98 -45.04
C PRO A 94 -18.60 -24.30 -44.97
N ALA A 95 -18.85 -24.78 -43.76
CA ALA A 95 -19.82 -25.85 -43.53
C ALA A 95 -21.21 -25.28 -43.82
N ALA A 96 -21.88 -25.87 -44.80
CA ALA A 96 -23.21 -25.51 -45.22
C ALA A 96 -24.21 -25.61 -44.07
N LEU A 97 -25.14 -24.66 -44.06
CA LEU A 97 -26.43 -24.71 -43.37
C LEU A 97 -27.09 -26.10 -43.54
N GLN A 98 -27.34 -26.78 -42.42
CA GLN A 98 -28.41 -27.77 -42.34
C GLN A 98 -29.31 -27.46 -41.15
N ALA A 99 -30.55 -27.17 -41.48
CA ALA A 99 -31.68 -27.03 -40.59
C ALA A 99 -32.15 -28.40 -40.10
N ALA A 100 -32.49 -28.51 -38.82
CA ALA A 100 -33.63 -29.28 -38.32
C ALA A 100 -33.91 -28.91 -36.84
N PRO A 101 -35.17 -28.61 -36.47
CA PRO A 101 -35.55 -28.40 -35.08
C PRO A 101 -35.69 -29.75 -34.34
N PRO A 102 -35.13 -29.91 -33.13
CA PRO A 102 -35.47 -31.04 -32.28
C PRO A 102 -36.87 -30.85 -31.67
N LYS A 103 -37.68 -31.90 -31.81
CA LYS A 103 -39.06 -32.01 -31.30
C LYS A 103 -39.13 -31.75 -29.80
N LEU A 104 -40.18 -31.04 -29.38
CA LEU A 104 -40.61 -30.96 -27.98
C LEU A 104 -40.80 -32.37 -27.38
N PRO A 105 -40.32 -32.63 -26.16
CA PRO A 105 -40.78 -33.76 -25.37
C PRO A 105 -42.26 -33.60 -25.04
N GLN A 106 -43.04 -34.63 -25.39
CA GLN A 106 -44.45 -34.78 -25.00
C GLN A 106 -44.59 -34.73 -23.48
N GLN A 107 -45.56 -33.93 -23.02
CA GLN A 107 -46.09 -34.00 -21.67
C GLN A 107 -46.70 -35.38 -21.43
N THR A 108 -46.07 -36.15 -20.55
CA THR A 108 -46.70 -37.32 -19.95
C THR A 108 -47.70 -36.83 -18.91
N GLN A 109 -48.99 -36.89 -19.24
CA GLN A 109 -50.07 -36.78 -18.25
C GLN A 109 -49.90 -37.89 -17.22
N THR A 110 -49.61 -37.49 -15.99
CA THR A 110 -49.62 -38.37 -14.83
C THR A 110 -50.99 -38.30 -14.14
N ALA A 111 -51.38 -39.48 -13.64
CA ALA A 111 -52.67 -39.89 -13.10
C ALA A 111 -53.25 -38.98 -11.98
N PRO A 112 -54.56 -39.09 -11.70
CA PRO A 112 -55.25 -38.33 -10.67
C PRO A 112 -54.66 -38.57 -9.26
N PRO A 113 -54.68 -37.54 -8.40
CA PRO A 113 -54.07 -37.58 -7.07
C PRO A 113 -54.80 -38.56 -6.16
N ALA A 114 -54.07 -39.53 -5.62
CA ALA A 114 -54.49 -40.27 -4.45
C ALA A 114 -54.62 -39.29 -3.27
N SER A 115 -55.75 -39.35 -2.58
CA SER A 115 -56.03 -38.59 -1.36
C SER A 115 -54.98 -38.91 -0.30
N VAL A 116 -54.03 -38.00 -0.10
CA VAL A 116 -52.98 -38.13 0.92
C VAL A 116 -53.58 -37.75 2.26
N ARG A 117 -53.59 -38.72 3.16
CA ARG A 117 -53.91 -38.59 4.58
C ARG A 117 -53.13 -37.42 5.21
N PRO A 118 -53.73 -36.61 6.11
CA PRO A 118 -53.04 -35.50 6.75
C PRO A 118 -51.75 -35.99 7.44
N ALA A 119 -50.62 -35.48 6.97
CA ALA A 119 -49.35 -35.68 7.64
C ALA A 119 -49.41 -34.98 9.02
N PRO A 120 -48.87 -35.60 10.09
CA PRO A 120 -48.79 -34.97 11.41
C PRO A 120 -48.04 -33.64 11.32
N ALA A 121 -48.55 -32.64 12.05
CA ALA A 121 -47.98 -31.30 12.11
C ALA A 121 -46.46 -31.38 12.39
N PRO A 122 -45.62 -30.61 11.66
CA PRO A 122 -44.19 -30.55 11.92
C PRO A 122 -43.95 -30.20 13.39
N PRO A 123 -43.04 -30.90 14.09
CA PRO A 123 -42.63 -30.51 15.42
C PRO A 123 -42.13 -29.07 15.40
N ALA A 124 -42.52 -28.29 16.41
CA ALA A 124 -42.12 -26.90 16.57
C ALA A 124 -40.60 -26.76 16.38
N PRO A 125 -40.12 -25.74 15.63
CA PRO A 125 -38.69 -25.53 15.42
C PRO A 125 -37.99 -25.44 16.78
N ALA A 126 -36.99 -26.30 16.96
CA ALA A 126 -36.16 -26.31 18.15
C ALA A 126 -35.57 -24.90 18.36
N PRO A 127 -35.48 -24.41 19.61
CA PRO A 127 -34.85 -23.13 19.90
C PRO A 127 -33.47 -23.08 19.24
N PRO A 128 -33.09 -21.96 18.61
CA PRO A 128 -31.83 -21.84 17.90
C PRO A 128 -30.70 -22.28 18.83
N ALA A 129 -29.93 -23.25 18.35
CA ALA A 129 -28.77 -23.76 19.06
C ALA A 129 -27.91 -22.56 19.48
N SER A 130 -27.60 -22.51 20.77
CA SER A 130 -26.75 -21.50 21.39
C SER A 130 -25.60 -21.16 20.46
N ALA A 131 -25.44 -19.86 20.18
CA ALA A 131 -24.39 -19.34 19.32
C ALA A 131 -23.07 -20.05 19.62
N PRO A 132 -22.34 -20.54 18.59
CA PRO A 132 -21.05 -21.19 18.78
C PRO A 132 -20.19 -20.31 19.71
N PRO A 133 -19.53 -20.90 20.72
CA PRO A 133 -18.64 -20.15 21.59
C PRO A 133 -17.69 -19.34 20.71
N ALA A 134 -17.63 -18.02 20.97
CA ALA A 134 -16.75 -17.10 20.26
C ALA A 134 -15.38 -17.76 20.16
N ALA A 135 -14.97 -18.11 18.95
CA ALA A 135 -13.67 -18.69 18.72
C ALA A 135 -12.66 -17.68 19.26
N THR A 136 -12.04 -18.00 20.39
CA THR A 136 -10.81 -17.36 20.84
C THR A 136 -9.84 -17.54 19.69
N LEU A 137 -9.67 -16.49 18.88
CA LEU A 137 -8.63 -16.44 17.87
C LEU A 137 -7.34 -16.80 18.60
N PRO A 138 -6.61 -17.83 18.17
CA PRO A 138 -5.26 -18.01 18.66
C PRO A 138 -4.55 -16.68 18.38
N ALA A 139 -4.08 -16.02 19.43
CA ALA A 139 -3.21 -14.88 19.30
C ALA A 139 -2.06 -15.38 18.42
N ALA A 140 -2.09 -15.01 17.14
CA ALA A 140 -1.01 -15.32 16.25
C ALA A 140 0.16 -14.54 16.84
N ASN A 141 1.07 -15.24 17.53
CA ASN A 141 2.45 -14.80 17.65
C ASN A 141 2.97 -14.79 16.22
N LEU A 142 2.60 -13.75 15.47
CA LEU A 142 3.28 -13.37 14.26
C LEU A 142 4.64 -12.95 14.77
N ASP A 143 5.57 -13.89 14.73
CA ASP A 143 7.00 -13.62 14.85
C ASP A 143 7.32 -12.80 13.59
N VAL A 144 7.03 -11.50 13.65
CA VAL A 144 7.25 -10.59 12.54
C VAL A 144 8.74 -10.28 12.59
N PRO A 145 9.54 -10.81 11.65
CA PRO A 145 10.95 -10.49 11.63
C PRO A 145 11.10 -8.96 11.57
N PHE A 146 12.10 -8.42 12.26
CA PHE A 146 12.37 -6.98 12.38
C PHE A 146 11.39 -6.17 13.27
N ALA A 147 10.62 -6.82 14.15
CA ALA A 147 9.76 -6.12 15.13
C ALA A 147 10.56 -5.28 16.14
N ASP A 148 11.84 -5.57 16.33
CA ASP A 148 12.80 -4.91 17.22
C ASP A 148 13.62 -3.80 16.53
N PHE A 149 13.17 -3.33 15.36
CA PHE A 149 13.83 -2.25 14.62
C PHE A 149 14.01 -1.00 15.50
N PRO A 150 15.24 -0.48 15.65
CA PRO A 150 15.51 0.56 16.62
C PRO A 150 14.96 1.93 16.22
N ASP A 151 14.52 2.67 17.24
CA ASP A 151 14.17 4.09 17.12
C ASP A 151 15.37 4.96 17.51
N LEU A 152 15.80 5.83 16.60
CA LEU A 152 16.85 6.81 16.88
C LEU A 152 16.32 7.93 17.79
N ALA A 153 17.21 8.53 18.58
CA ALA A 153 16.85 9.68 19.40
C ALA A 153 16.30 10.83 18.53
N GLY A 154 15.19 11.43 18.95
CA GLY A 154 14.53 12.50 18.19
C GLY A 154 13.69 12.03 17.00
N ALA A 155 13.66 10.72 16.71
CA ALA A 155 12.80 10.18 15.67
C ALA A 155 11.32 10.27 16.07
N THR A 156 10.49 10.70 15.12
CA THR A 156 9.04 10.69 15.23
C THR A 156 8.47 9.66 14.26
N ALA A 157 7.40 8.98 14.68
CA ALA A 157 6.69 8.02 13.85
C ALA A 157 5.76 8.73 12.86
N GLY A 158 5.66 8.22 11.62
CA GLY A 158 4.61 8.63 10.69
C GLY A 158 5.03 9.67 9.65
N CYS A 159 6.09 9.42 8.87
CA CYS A 159 6.41 10.25 7.70
C CYS A 159 5.76 9.72 6.40
N PHE A 160 5.40 10.65 5.50
CA PHE A 160 4.77 10.36 4.21
C PHE A 160 3.55 9.40 4.31
N GLY A 161 2.75 9.53 5.37
CA GLY A 161 1.56 8.69 5.59
C GLY A 161 1.86 7.24 5.98
N SER A 162 3.13 6.84 6.14
CA SER A 162 3.51 5.49 6.54
C SER A 162 3.85 5.42 8.03
N SER A 163 3.21 4.50 8.75
CA SER A 163 3.47 4.26 10.17
C SER A 163 4.84 3.59 10.45
N SER A 164 5.41 2.90 9.45
CA SER A 164 6.75 2.31 9.52
C SER A 164 7.86 3.31 9.19
N CYS A 165 7.51 4.51 8.74
CA CYS A 165 8.42 5.59 8.44
C CYS A 165 8.76 6.38 9.71
N ARG A 166 10.05 6.68 9.89
CA ARG A 166 10.58 7.50 10.99
C ARG A 166 11.26 8.75 10.45
N GLN A 167 11.05 9.89 11.10
CA GLN A 167 11.61 11.18 10.71
C GLN A 167 12.33 11.85 11.87
N ILE A 168 13.53 12.37 11.60
CA ILE A 168 14.37 13.13 12.51
C ILE A 168 14.56 14.53 11.92
N ASP A 169 14.11 15.56 12.64
CA ASP A 169 14.15 16.96 12.20
C ASP A 169 15.03 17.85 13.11
N ASP A 170 16.02 17.26 13.79
CA ASP A 170 16.92 17.96 14.72
C ASP A 170 18.25 18.43 14.08
N GLY A 171 18.36 18.33 12.75
CA GLY A 171 19.59 18.63 12.03
C GLY A 171 20.53 17.44 11.85
N THR A 172 20.19 16.26 12.39
CA THR A 172 20.99 15.04 12.22
C THR A 172 21.13 14.69 10.73
N PRO A 173 22.35 14.65 10.18
CA PRO A 173 22.58 14.26 8.79
C PRO A 173 22.24 12.79 8.56
N PHE A 174 21.64 12.48 7.41
CA PHE A 174 21.22 11.11 7.07
C PHE A 174 22.38 10.10 7.13
N ARG A 175 23.62 10.53 6.83
CA ARG A 175 24.82 9.69 6.92
C ARG A 175 25.11 9.23 8.36
N ASN A 176 24.91 10.10 9.34
CA ASN A 176 25.13 9.77 10.75
C ASN A 176 24.03 8.85 11.28
N ALA A 177 22.78 9.12 10.89
CA ALA A 177 21.65 8.25 11.21
C ALA A 177 21.84 6.84 10.61
N ALA A 178 22.26 6.76 9.34
CA ALA A 178 22.56 5.51 8.67
C ALA A 178 23.64 4.71 9.40
N GLN A 179 24.77 5.34 9.73
CA GLN A 179 25.84 4.68 10.48
C GLN A 179 25.34 4.13 11.83
N THR A 180 24.58 4.95 12.57
CA THR A 180 24.03 4.54 13.88
C THR A 180 23.10 3.33 13.75
N LEU A 181 22.21 3.34 12.75
CA LEU A 181 21.30 2.22 12.50
C LEU A 181 22.07 0.95 12.11
N VAL A 182 23.08 1.04 11.24
CA VAL A 182 23.90 -0.09 10.83
C VAL A 182 24.63 -0.71 12.03
N GLU A 183 25.20 0.12 12.91
CA GLU A 183 25.87 -0.33 14.14
C GLU A 183 24.88 -1.06 15.06
N GLN A 184 23.67 -0.52 15.24
CA GLN A 184 22.63 -1.14 16.07
C GLN A 184 22.11 -2.46 15.47
N MET A 185 21.81 -2.50 14.17
CA MET A 185 21.36 -3.73 13.50
C MET A 185 22.44 -4.82 13.53
N THR A 186 23.70 -4.44 13.33
CA THR A 186 24.82 -5.38 13.44
C THR A 186 24.96 -5.93 14.87
N ALA A 187 24.79 -5.08 15.88
CA ALA A 187 24.81 -5.48 17.29
C ALA A 187 23.63 -6.42 17.67
N GLN A 188 22.49 -6.30 16.98
CA GLN A 188 21.35 -7.22 17.09
C GLN A 188 21.54 -8.54 16.32
N GLY A 189 22.66 -8.69 15.58
CA GLY A 189 23.02 -9.92 14.88
C GLY A 189 22.50 -10.02 13.43
N TYR A 190 22.05 -8.92 12.85
CA TYR A 190 21.70 -8.85 11.42
C TYR A 190 22.97 -8.74 10.56
N GLN A 191 22.97 -9.36 9.37
CA GLN A 191 23.98 -9.06 8.34
C GLN A 191 23.52 -7.83 7.56
N VAL A 192 24.43 -6.89 7.32
CA VAL A 192 24.13 -5.59 6.68
C VAL A 192 25.00 -5.41 5.45
N ASP A 193 24.37 -5.40 4.27
CA ASP A 193 25.04 -5.17 2.98
C ASP A 193 24.62 -3.83 2.39
N GLU A 194 25.55 -2.87 2.31
CA GLU A 194 25.30 -1.60 1.62
C GLU A 194 25.06 -1.83 0.12
N GLN A 195 23.98 -1.24 -0.42
CA GLN A 195 23.70 -1.26 -1.85
C GLN A 195 24.38 -0.03 -2.48
N SER A 196 25.57 -0.25 -3.04
CA SER A 196 26.60 0.76 -3.34
C SER A 196 26.33 1.69 -4.53
N ASP A 197 25.19 1.62 -5.20
CA ASP A 197 25.02 2.25 -6.52
C ASP A 197 24.41 3.68 -6.47
N LEU A 198 24.40 4.33 -5.30
CA LEU A 198 23.64 5.57 -5.07
C LEU A 198 24.46 6.71 -4.44
N GLU A 199 25.78 6.75 -4.67
CA GLU A 199 26.63 7.78 -4.11
C GLU A 199 26.17 9.20 -4.53
N ASP A 200 26.12 10.11 -3.56
CA ASP A 200 25.75 11.54 -3.66
C ASP A 200 24.29 11.95 -3.88
N THR A 201 23.34 11.03 -3.82
CA THR A 201 21.91 11.37 -3.99
C THR A 201 21.15 11.75 -2.71
N GLY A 202 21.87 11.92 -1.58
CA GLY A 202 21.22 12.20 -0.29
C GLY A 202 20.48 11.00 0.29
N GLN A 203 20.92 9.77 -0.03
CA GLN A 203 20.32 8.54 0.45
C GLN A 203 21.35 7.42 0.63
N LYS A 204 21.04 6.47 1.51
CA LYS A 204 21.74 5.21 1.73
C LYS A 204 20.72 4.08 1.83
N ILE A 205 21.00 2.97 1.16
CA ILE A 205 20.16 1.78 1.20
C ILE A 205 21.02 0.60 1.63
N TYR A 206 20.54 -0.14 2.62
CA TYR A 206 21.19 -1.34 3.13
C TYR A 206 20.24 -2.52 2.99
N ARG A 207 20.76 -3.68 2.57
CA ARG A 207 20.05 -4.94 2.66
C ARG A 207 20.36 -5.57 4.02
N LEU A 208 19.32 -5.89 4.77
CA LEU A 208 19.40 -6.53 6.08
C LEU A 208 18.98 -7.98 5.96
N ILE A 209 19.78 -8.89 6.51
CA ILE A 209 19.48 -10.33 6.54
C ILE A 209 19.42 -10.78 8.00
N ALA A 210 18.25 -11.24 8.43
CA ALA A 210 18.00 -11.78 9.76
C ALA A 210 18.58 -13.19 9.93
N GLN A 211 18.64 -13.68 11.18
CA GLN A 211 19.22 -14.99 11.51
C GLN A 211 18.46 -16.17 10.88
N ASP A 212 17.17 -16.00 10.62
CA ASP A 212 16.30 -16.97 9.94
C ASP A 212 16.40 -16.90 8.40
N GLY A 213 17.20 -15.97 7.87
CA GLY A 213 17.36 -15.70 6.43
C GLY A 213 16.34 -14.72 5.86
N ALA A 214 15.41 -14.17 6.65
CA ALA A 214 14.49 -13.15 6.19
C ALA A 214 15.26 -11.89 5.76
N THR A 215 14.88 -11.33 4.62
CA THR A 215 15.55 -10.16 4.02
C THR A 215 14.64 -8.94 4.02
N ARG A 216 15.18 -7.78 4.41
CA ARG A 216 14.56 -6.47 4.30
C ARG A 216 15.55 -5.44 3.77
N TYR A 217 15.05 -4.27 3.40
CA TYR A 217 15.85 -3.12 3.00
C TYR A 217 15.63 -1.98 3.98
N LEU A 218 16.72 -1.42 4.48
CA LEU A 218 16.76 -0.18 5.24
C LEU A 218 17.08 0.96 4.29
N SER A 219 16.12 1.86 4.10
CA SER A 219 16.31 3.11 3.39
C SER A 219 16.53 4.24 4.40
N VAL A 220 17.61 5.00 4.25
CA VAL A 220 17.92 6.20 5.05
C VAL A 220 18.14 7.37 4.09
N LEU A 221 17.25 8.36 4.15
CA LEU A 221 17.06 9.37 3.12
C LEU A 221 17.13 10.77 3.73
N SER A 222 17.66 11.72 2.97
CA SER A 222 17.60 13.15 3.28
C SER A 222 16.29 13.73 2.74
N ALA A 223 15.30 13.98 3.59
CA ALA A 223 14.01 14.56 3.18
C ALA A 223 14.09 16.08 2.99
N GLY A 224 15.14 16.72 3.51
CA GLY A 224 15.39 18.16 3.40
C GLY A 224 16.67 18.54 4.13
N VAL A 225 16.98 19.84 4.18
CA VAL A 225 18.14 20.33 4.94
C VAL A 225 17.94 20.04 6.42
N GLY A 226 18.77 19.16 6.98
CA GLY A 226 18.70 18.78 8.39
C GLY A 226 17.55 17.83 8.76
N SER A 227 16.88 17.24 7.76
CA SER A 227 15.80 16.26 7.97
C SER A 227 16.20 14.91 7.40
N THR A 228 16.15 13.88 8.25
CA THR A 228 16.45 12.50 7.90
C THR A 228 15.20 11.65 8.05
N VAL A 229 14.91 10.84 7.04
CA VAL A 229 13.85 9.84 7.06
C VAL A 229 14.45 8.46 6.94
N TYR A 230 13.96 7.50 7.73
CA TYR A 230 14.36 6.11 7.59
C TYR A 230 13.18 5.16 7.74
N LEU A 231 13.25 4.03 7.03
CA LEU A 231 12.23 2.99 7.07
C LEU A 231 12.78 1.62 6.66
N LEU A 232 12.09 0.58 7.12
CA LEU A 232 12.28 -0.80 6.64
C LEU A 232 11.20 -1.20 5.64
N SER A 233 11.61 -1.89 4.58
CA SER A 233 10.72 -2.36 3.52
C SER A 233 11.16 -3.70 2.93
N ALA A 234 10.27 -4.35 2.18
CA ALA A 234 10.59 -5.58 1.45
C ALA A 234 11.47 -5.33 0.21
N GLU A 235 11.41 -4.13 -0.35
CA GLU A 235 12.16 -3.69 -1.53
C GLU A 235 12.90 -2.38 -1.23
N PRO A 236 13.98 -2.05 -1.96
CA PRO A 236 14.63 -0.74 -1.86
C PRO A 236 13.65 0.41 -2.11
N ILE A 237 13.51 1.34 -1.15
CA ILE A 237 12.67 2.53 -1.31
C ILE A 237 13.54 3.77 -1.54
N LEU A 238 13.21 4.55 -2.57
CA LEU A 238 13.84 5.84 -2.86
C LEU A 238 12.98 7.01 -2.34
N LEU A 239 13.57 8.19 -2.21
CA LEU A 239 12.81 9.39 -1.81
C LEU A 239 11.69 9.72 -2.81
N SER A 240 11.90 9.49 -4.10
CA SER A 240 10.88 9.68 -5.13
C SER A 240 9.67 8.77 -4.97
N ASP A 241 9.84 7.61 -4.34
CA ASP A 241 8.74 6.67 -4.07
C ASP A 241 7.91 7.15 -2.87
N LEU A 242 8.57 7.66 -1.83
CA LEU A 242 7.90 8.25 -0.66
C LEU A 242 7.05 9.47 -1.04
N GLN A 243 7.55 10.30 -1.95
CA GLN A 243 6.81 11.46 -2.46
C GLN A 243 5.55 11.08 -3.25
N GLN A 244 5.44 9.83 -3.69
CA GLN A 244 4.29 9.34 -4.45
C GLN A 244 3.26 8.61 -3.58
N VAL A 245 3.49 8.49 -2.26
CA VAL A 245 2.64 7.71 -1.37
C VAL A 245 1.18 8.17 -1.43
N ASP A 246 0.91 9.47 -1.31
CA ASP A 246 -0.46 10.01 -1.39
C ASP A 246 -1.13 9.71 -2.74
N ALA A 247 -0.34 9.75 -3.83
CA ALA A 247 -0.85 9.47 -5.17
C ALA A 247 -1.17 7.97 -5.35
N VAL A 248 -0.35 7.10 -4.78
CA VAL A 248 -0.58 5.64 -4.75
C VAL A 248 -1.82 5.32 -3.91
N GLU A 249 -1.96 5.93 -2.74
CA GLU A 249 -3.13 5.77 -1.89
C GLU A 249 -4.41 6.23 -2.60
N ALA A 250 -4.40 7.43 -3.19
CA ALA A 250 -5.53 7.95 -3.96
C ALA A 250 -5.87 7.04 -5.15
N LYS A 251 -4.86 6.45 -5.80
CA LYS A 251 -5.05 5.47 -6.86
C LYS A 251 -5.76 4.23 -6.32
N LEU A 252 -5.33 3.63 -5.21
CA LEU A 252 -6.04 2.49 -4.61
C LEU A 252 -7.48 2.86 -4.23
N ALA A 253 -7.69 4.01 -3.60
CA ALA A 253 -9.03 4.50 -3.25
C ALA A 253 -9.94 4.60 -4.49
N SER A 254 -9.40 5.05 -5.63
CA SER A 254 -10.13 5.11 -6.90
C SER A 254 -10.51 3.73 -7.44
N LEU A 255 -9.69 2.69 -7.20
CA LEU A 255 -9.96 1.30 -7.58
C LEU A 255 -11.00 0.65 -6.66
N LEU A 256 -11.05 1.03 -5.39
CA LEU A 256 -12.01 0.52 -4.40
C LEU A 256 -13.38 1.19 -4.49
N THR A 257 -13.42 2.45 -4.91
CA THR A 257 -14.67 3.24 -5.02
C THR A 257 -15.75 2.62 -5.92
N PRO A 258 -15.47 1.96 -7.05
CA PRO A 258 -16.50 1.26 -7.82
C PRO A 258 -16.87 -0.12 -7.27
N VAL A 259 -16.11 -0.66 -6.31
CA VAL A 259 -16.35 -2.00 -5.76
C VAL A 259 -17.48 -1.92 -4.72
N GLY A 260 -18.67 -2.38 -5.11
CA GLY A 260 -19.82 -2.49 -4.21
C GLY A 260 -20.41 -1.15 -3.77
N SER A 261 -21.08 -1.14 -2.61
CA SER A 261 -21.70 0.05 -1.99
C SER A 261 -21.10 0.31 -0.61
N PRO A 262 -21.25 1.49 0.02
CA PRO A 262 -20.77 1.69 1.40
C PRO A 262 -21.38 0.68 2.38
N ALA A 263 -20.52 0.06 3.20
CA ALA A 263 -20.94 -0.91 4.22
C ALA A 263 -20.95 -0.28 5.63
N ASN A 264 -21.59 -0.97 6.57
CA ASN A 264 -21.52 -0.67 8.00
C ASN A 264 -21.12 -1.91 8.80
N THR A 265 -20.67 -1.70 10.03
CA THR A 265 -20.14 -2.80 10.87
C THR A 265 -21.21 -3.80 11.32
N ALA A 266 -22.51 -3.45 11.30
CA ALA A 266 -23.58 -4.37 11.66
C ALA A 266 -23.77 -5.50 10.63
N GLN A 267 -23.19 -5.37 9.43
CA GLN A 267 -23.18 -6.41 8.41
C GLN A 267 -22.09 -7.45 8.62
N LEU A 268 -21.16 -7.22 9.56
CA LEU A 268 -20.01 -8.10 9.80
C LEU A 268 -20.36 -9.19 10.83
N PRO A 269 -19.73 -10.38 10.76
CA PRO A 269 -19.96 -11.46 11.73
C PRO A 269 -19.47 -11.09 13.14
N TYR A 270 -18.42 -10.26 13.23
CA TYR A 270 -17.82 -9.81 14.49
C TYR A 270 -17.67 -8.28 14.54
N PRO A 271 -18.78 -7.51 14.64
CA PRO A 271 -18.76 -6.05 14.54
C PRO A 271 -17.82 -5.36 15.53
N SER A 272 -17.65 -5.92 16.73
CA SER A 272 -16.84 -5.37 17.82
C SER A 272 -15.34 -5.27 17.49
N LEU A 273 -14.85 -6.05 16.51
CA LEU A 273 -13.44 -5.97 16.09
C LEU A 273 -13.16 -4.73 15.22
N PHE A 274 -14.20 -4.17 14.57
CA PHE A 274 -14.08 -3.10 13.59
C PHE A 274 -14.53 -1.74 14.10
N VAL A 275 -14.95 -1.64 15.36
CA VAL A 275 -15.42 -0.40 15.98
C VAL A 275 -14.59 -0.05 17.22
N SER A 276 -14.43 1.25 17.45
CA SER A 276 -13.98 1.81 18.73
C SER A 276 -15.14 2.61 19.32
N GLY A 277 -15.83 2.01 20.30
CA GLY A 277 -17.11 2.52 20.80
C GLY A 277 -18.21 2.39 19.75
N THR A 278 -18.76 3.51 19.28
CA THR A 278 -19.84 3.56 18.28
C THR A 278 -19.35 3.90 16.87
N GLN A 279 -18.05 4.16 16.69
CA GLN A 279 -17.48 4.56 15.41
C GLN A 279 -16.61 3.45 14.84
N ALA A 280 -16.48 3.40 13.52
CA ALA A 280 -15.47 2.57 12.89
C ALA A 280 -14.09 2.92 13.45
N ARG A 281 -13.23 1.92 13.56
CA ARG A 281 -11.83 2.10 13.96
C ARG A 281 -11.15 3.17 13.09
N PRO A 282 -10.37 4.09 13.67
CA PRO A 282 -9.70 5.15 12.90
C PRO A 282 -8.71 4.60 11.87
N GLU A 283 -8.23 3.37 12.06
CA GLU A 283 -7.37 2.66 11.12
C GLU A 283 -8.11 2.20 9.85
N ILE A 284 -9.45 2.21 9.84
CA ILE A 284 -10.27 1.82 8.68
C ILE A 284 -10.50 3.04 7.78
N SER A 285 -9.90 3.03 6.59
CA SER A 285 -10.14 4.03 5.55
C SER A 285 -11.54 3.89 4.95
N GLN A 286 -11.92 2.67 4.55
CA GLN A 286 -13.16 2.43 3.79
C GLN A 286 -13.74 1.04 4.06
N MET A 287 -15.08 0.94 4.02
CA MET A 287 -15.81 -0.34 4.05
C MET A 287 -16.82 -0.40 2.91
N ARG A 288 -16.79 -1.48 2.13
CA ARG A 288 -17.60 -1.67 0.92
C ARG A 288 -18.30 -3.02 0.92
N LEU A 289 -19.62 -3.04 0.72
CA LEU A 289 -20.43 -4.25 0.58
C LEU A 289 -20.54 -4.65 -0.89
N VAL A 290 -20.15 -5.89 -1.19
CA VAL A 290 -20.33 -6.56 -2.47
C VAL A 290 -21.35 -7.69 -2.30
N PRO A 291 -22.62 -7.48 -2.65
CA PRO A 291 -23.66 -8.49 -2.48
C PRO A 291 -23.50 -9.63 -3.49
N GLY A 292 -23.86 -10.85 -3.08
CA GLY A 292 -23.89 -12.04 -3.93
C GLY A 292 -22.52 -12.64 -4.28
N VAL A 293 -21.43 -12.10 -3.73
CA VAL A 293 -20.06 -12.55 -4.03
C VAL A 293 -19.39 -13.06 -2.76
N ALA A 294 -18.86 -14.28 -2.81
CA ALA A 294 -18.08 -14.86 -1.71
C ALA A 294 -16.67 -14.25 -1.63
N PRO A 295 -16.01 -14.24 -0.46
CA PRO A 295 -14.71 -13.59 -0.29
C PRO A 295 -13.66 -14.03 -1.31
N ASP A 296 -13.48 -15.33 -1.51
CA ASP A 296 -12.47 -15.88 -2.44
C ASP A 296 -12.73 -15.46 -3.90
N GLN A 297 -14.01 -15.38 -4.30
CA GLN A 297 -14.38 -14.92 -5.64
C GLN A 297 -14.03 -13.44 -5.81
N LEU A 298 -14.29 -12.62 -4.79
CA LEU A 298 -13.97 -11.20 -4.80
C LEU A 298 -12.44 -11.00 -4.87
N VAL A 299 -11.67 -11.68 -4.02
CA VAL A 299 -10.19 -11.64 -4.02
C VAL A 299 -9.65 -11.97 -5.41
N ASN A 300 -10.08 -13.08 -6.02
CA ASN A 300 -9.62 -13.50 -7.33
C ASN A 300 -9.92 -12.47 -8.43
N SER A 301 -11.11 -11.86 -8.39
CA SER A 301 -11.47 -10.80 -9.36
C SER A 301 -10.67 -9.51 -9.14
N PHE A 302 -10.39 -9.18 -7.88
CA PHE A 302 -9.75 -7.93 -7.50
C PHE A 302 -8.23 -7.99 -7.64
N SER A 303 -7.61 -9.16 -7.42
CA SER A 303 -6.17 -9.39 -7.59
C SER A 303 -5.68 -8.99 -8.99
N ASN A 304 -6.41 -9.40 -10.04
CA ASN A 304 -6.09 -8.99 -11.41
C ASN A 304 -6.15 -7.46 -11.60
N THR A 305 -7.13 -6.80 -10.96
CA THR A 305 -7.27 -5.33 -11.02
C THR A 305 -6.10 -4.65 -10.33
N LEU A 306 -5.68 -5.13 -9.17
CA LEU A 306 -4.53 -4.63 -8.42
C LEU A 306 -3.23 -4.82 -9.20
N GLN A 307 -2.98 -6.02 -9.73
CA GLN A 307 -1.77 -6.32 -10.52
C GLN A 307 -1.68 -5.48 -11.80
N ASN A 308 -2.79 -5.31 -12.53
CA ASN A 308 -2.84 -4.43 -13.70
C ASN A 308 -2.53 -2.96 -13.35
N ASN A 309 -2.73 -2.58 -12.10
CA ASN A 309 -2.41 -1.27 -11.57
C ASN A 309 -1.07 -1.24 -10.82
N GLN A 310 -0.25 -2.29 -10.94
CA GLN A 310 1.07 -2.47 -10.33
C GLN A 310 1.05 -2.53 -8.79
N PHE A 311 -0.04 -2.98 -8.19
CA PHE A 311 -0.09 -3.31 -6.77
C PHE A 311 0.26 -4.79 -6.57
N GLY A 312 1.09 -5.06 -5.57
CA GLY A 312 1.28 -6.39 -4.99
C GLY A 312 0.14 -6.73 -4.03
N LEU A 313 -0.17 -8.02 -3.90
CA LEU A 313 -1.15 -8.55 -2.96
C LEU A 313 -0.56 -9.81 -2.32
N SER A 314 -0.42 -9.84 -1.00
CA SER A 314 0.12 -10.96 -0.23
C SER A 314 -0.79 -11.32 0.92
N GLU A 315 -1.09 -12.61 1.12
CA GLU A 315 -1.95 -13.06 2.23
C GLU A 315 -1.18 -13.07 3.55
N LEU A 316 -1.75 -12.41 4.57
CA LEU A 316 -1.16 -12.35 5.91
C LEU A 316 -1.85 -13.30 6.90
N GLY A 317 -3.10 -13.68 6.64
CA GLY A 317 -3.87 -14.57 7.51
C GLY A 317 -5.35 -14.22 7.51
N SER A 318 -5.98 -14.25 8.69
CA SER A 318 -7.40 -13.94 8.84
C SER A 318 -7.66 -12.91 9.94
N TYR A 319 -8.66 -12.06 9.72
CA TYR A 319 -9.13 -11.07 10.69
C TYR A 319 -10.65 -10.94 10.60
N GLY A 320 -11.32 -10.94 11.76
CA GLY A 320 -12.76 -10.77 11.87
C GLY A 320 -13.60 -11.72 11.00
N GLY A 321 -13.14 -12.95 10.81
CA GLY A 321 -13.84 -13.98 10.04
C GLY A 321 -13.60 -13.94 8.52
N GLY A 322 -12.70 -13.07 8.03
CA GLY A 322 -12.30 -12.99 6.63
C GLY A 322 -10.79 -13.05 6.44
N SER A 323 -10.34 -13.22 5.20
CA SER A 323 -8.91 -13.21 4.85
C SER A 323 -8.35 -11.78 4.87
N LEU A 324 -7.13 -11.62 5.36
CA LEU A 324 -6.39 -10.37 5.45
C LEU A 324 -5.20 -10.41 4.50
N TYR A 325 -5.07 -9.38 3.68
CA TYR A 325 -4.00 -9.23 2.70
C TYR A 325 -3.25 -7.91 2.91
N GLU A 326 -1.93 -7.96 2.74
CA GLU A 326 -1.10 -6.78 2.48
C GLU A 326 -1.25 -6.37 1.02
N VAL A 327 -1.48 -5.08 0.79
CA VAL A 327 -1.43 -4.46 -0.53
C VAL A 327 -0.28 -3.46 -0.54
N SER A 328 0.62 -3.58 -1.51
CA SER A 328 1.79 -2.72 -1.59
C SER A 328 1.99 -2.19 -3.00
N GLN A 329 2.50 -0.97 -3.10
CA GLN A 329 2.99 -0.39 -4.36
C GLN A 329 4.06 0.63 -4.02
N LYS A 330 5.29 0.36 -4.46
CA LYS A 330 6.46 1.18 -4.14
C LYS A 330 6.61 1.28 -2.61
N ALA A 331 6.63 2.49 -2.07
CA ALA A 331 6.77 2.75 -0.64
C ALA A 331 5.46 2.70 0.17
N TRP A 332 4.31 2.65 -0.51
CA TRP A 332 3.01 2.60 0.19
C TRP A 332 2.62 1.16 0.49
N ILE A 333 2.14 0.95 1.72
CA ILE A 333 1.59 -0.32 2.22
C ILE A 333 0.23 -0.02 2.86
N GLY A 334 -0.76 -0.84 2.57
CA GLY A 334 -2.04 -0.88 3.27
C GLY A 334 -2.57 -2.30 3.33
N TYR A 335 -3.75 -2.48 3.91
CA TYR A 335 -4.29 -3.83 4.11
C TYR A 335 -5.74 -3.93 3.64
N LEU A 336 -6.06 -5.03 2.98
CA LEU A 336 -7.42 -5.36 2.56
C LEU A 336 -7.91 -6.59 3.31
N ASN A 337 -9.10 -6.49 3.89
CA ASN A 337 -9.76 -7.58 4.59
C ASN A 337 -11.09 -7.90 3.89
N PHE A 338 -11.27 -9.16 3.48
CA PHE A 338 -12.42 -9.64 2.74
C PHE A 338 -13.29 -10.49 3.67
N VAL A 339 -14.27 -9.86 4.30
CA VAL A 339 -15.07 -10.45 5.38
C VAL A 339 -16.44 -10.89 4.85
N PRO A 340 -16.86 -12.15 5.01
CA PRO A 340 -18.22 -12.52 4.64
C PRO A 340 -19.21 -11.74 5.51
N THR A 341 -20.32 -11.34 4.92
CA THR A 341 -21.46 -10.76 5.67
C THR A 341 -21.99 -11.75 6.71
N ALA A 342 -22.60 -11.24 7.79
CA ALA A 342 -23.17 -12.05 8.87
C ALA A 342 -24.25 -13.03 8.38
N ASP A 343 -24.97 -12.66 7.31
CA ASP A 343 -25.98 -13.52 6.66
C ASP A 343 -25.41 -14.38 5.52
N GLN A 344 -24.09 -14.30 5.27
CA GLN A 344 -23.36 -15.00 4.21
C GLN A 344 -23.87 -14.72 2.79
N THR A 345 -24.58 -13.60 2.57
CA THR A 345 -25.14 -13.25 1.27
C THR A 345 -24.18 -12.43 0.39
N GLY A 346 -23.04 -12.00 0.93
CA GLY A 346 -22.03 -11.23 0.23
C GLY A 346 -20.75 -11.03 1.05
N THR A 347 -19.88 -10.14 0.57
CA THR A 347 -18.59 -9.82 1.19
C THR A 347 -18.49 -8.34 1.51
N VAL A 348 -17.98 -8.00 2.69
CA VAL A 348 -17.53 -6.66 3.03
C VAL A 348 -16.02 -6.58 2.81
N LEU A 349 -15.61 -5.73 1.87
CA LEU A 349 -14.23 -5.34 1.64
C LEU A 349 -13.88 -4.16 2.54
N ILE A 350 -12.88 -4.34 3.39
CA ILE A 350 -12.42 -3.35 4.36
C ILE A 350 -10.99 -2.98 4.03
N TRP A 351 -10.75 -1.68 3.85
CA TRP A 351 -9.41 -1.14 3.64
C TRP A 351 -8.90 -0.48 4.92
N TRP A 352 -7.75 -0.96 5.39
CA TRP A 352 -7.04 -0.47 6.56
C TRP A 352 -5.77 0.31 6.17
N GLN A 353 -5.52 1.41 6.89
CA GLN A 353 -4.31 2.24 6.77
C GLN A 353 -3.11 1.61 7.50
N SER A 354 -3.38 0.79 8.51
CA SER A 354 -2.38 0.06 9.29
C SER A 354 -2.85 -1.36 9.55
N LEU A 355 -1.94 -2.23 10.01
CA LEU A 355 -2.30 -3.59 10.36
C LEU A 355 -3.40 -3.57 11.44
N PRO A 356 -4.48 -4.37 11.29
CA PRO A 356 -5.54 -4.40 12.29
C PRO A 356 -4.98 -4.91 13.63
N PRO A 357 -5.47 -4.37 14.76
CA PRO A 357 -5.00 -4.79 16.08
C PRO A 357 -5.42 -6.23 16.37
N VAL A 358 -4.46 -7.02 16.84
CA VAL A 358 -4.64 -8.43 17.25
C VAL A 358 -5.49 -8.55 18.50
#